data_AF-G0J2R4-F1
#
_entry.id   AF-G0J2R4-F1
#
_cell.length_a   1.000
_cell.length_b   1.000
_cell.length_c   1.000
_cell.angle_alpha   90.00
_cell.angle_beta   90.00
_cell.angle_gamma   90.00
#
_symmetry.space_group_name_H-M   'P 1'
#
loop_
_entity.id
_entity.type
_entity.pdbx_description
1 polymer ?
#
loop_
_entity_poly.entity_id
_entity_poly.type
_entity_poly.pdbx_seq_one_letter_code
_entity_poly.pdbx_strand_id
1 'polypeptide(L)'
;MKTINNSEDQDLQNFFSEMKAEDSTMEAPQFPKIRKSNSWRLIPLGIAATLALFAWFFSGDKAIRTLDHDVIIITLEAGQNNELQFKIEATTELESWDSPTSSLLTDF
;
A
#
# COMPACT_ATOMS: atom_id res chain seq x y z
N MET A 1 -10.07 -11.54 -75.72
CA MET A 1 -9.18 -10.40 -76.02
C MET A 1 -10.02 -9.15 -75.83
N LYS A 2 -9.89 -8.48 -74.67
CA LYS A 2 -10.77 -7.36 -74.29
C LYS A 2 -10.19 -6.10 -74.94
N THR A 3 -10.83 -5.59 -75.99
CA THR A 3 -10.47 -4.30 -76.60
C THR A 3 -10.90 -3.21 -75.64
N ILE A 4 -9.99 -2.79 -74.77
CA ILE A 4 -10.17 -1.67 -73.88
C ILE A 4 -10.23 -0.43 -74.78
N ASN A 5 -11.35 0.29 -74.72
CA ASN A 5 -11.55 1.50 -75.49
C ASN A 5 -10.54 2.53 -74.99
N ASN A 6 -9.62 2.94 -75.87
CA ASN A 6 -8.51 3.86 -75.59
C ASN A 6 -8.98 5.18 -74.92
N SER A 7 -10.25 5.55 -75.10
CA SER A 7 -10.89 6.70 -74.45
C SER A 7 -11.06 6.52 -72.93
N GLU A 8 -11.47 5.35 -72.45
CA GLU A 8 -11.66 5.11 -71.00
C GLU A 8 -10.33 5.17 -70.25
N ASP A 9 -9.26 4.65 -70.86
CA ASP A 9 -7.90 4.71 -70.29
C ASP A 9 -7.36 6.14 -70.24
N GLN A 10 -7.74 6.98 -71.20
CA GLN A 10 -7.34 8.39 -71.26
C GLN A 10 -8.09 9.23 -70.22
N ASP A 11 -9.39 8.96 -70.03
CA ASP A 11 -10.19 9.61 -68.99
C ASP A 11 -9.70 9.24 -67.58
N LEU A 12 -9.33 7.98 -67.36
CA LEU A 12 -8.74 7.52 -66.11
C LEU A 12 -7.37 8.16 -65.85
N GLN A 13 -6.52 8.27 -66.87
CA GLN A 13 -5.23 8.95 -66.74
C GLN A 13 -5.39 10.42 -66.37
N ASN A 14 -6.34 11.12 -67.00
CA ASN A 14 -6.65 12.51 -66.67
C ASN A 14 -7.15 12.64 -65.22
N PHE A 15 -8.10 11.77 -64.80
CA PHE A 15 -8.62 11.73 -63.44
C PHE A 15 -7.52 11.54 -62.38
N PHE A 16 -6.62 10.56 -62.58
CA PHE A 16 -5.52 10.34 -61.64
C PHE A 16 -4.45 11.44 -61.68
N SER A 17 -4.27 12.09 -62.83
CA SER A 17 -3.34 13.22 -62.93
C SER A 17 -3.83 14.45 -62.17
N GLU A 18 -5.13 14.72 -62.22
CA GLU A 18 -5.77 15.83 -61.50
C GLU A 18 -5.78 15.55 -60.00
N MET A 19 -6.18 14.35 -59.57
CA MET A 19 -6.11 13.92 -58.17
C MET A 19 -4.69 14.04 -57.59
N LYS A 20 -3.68 13.64 -58.36
CA LYS A 20 -2.27 13.75 -57.93
C LYS A 20 -1.80 15.20 -57.85
N ALA A 21 -2.27 16.07 -58.73
CA ALA A 21 -1.97 17.49 -58.68
C ALA A 21 -2.55 18.11 -57.39
N GLU A 22 -3.79 17.78 -57.05
CA GLU A 22 -4.43 18.22 -55.81
C GLU A 22 -3.69 17.71 -54.56
N ASP A 23 -3.38 16.42 -54.50
CA ASP A 23 -2.66 15.81 -53.37
C ASP A 23 -1.24 16.39 -53.19
N SER A 24 -0.58 16.76 -54.30
CA SER A 24 0.76 17.37 -54.25
C SER A 24 0.80 18.78 -53.64
N THR A 25 -0.34 19.47 -53.61
CA THR A 25 -0.47 20.79 -52.96
C THR A 25 -0.76 20.69 -51.47
N MET A 26 -1.14 19.51 -50.98
CA MET A 26 -1.43 19.27 -49.58
C MET A 26 -0.13 18.94 -48.83
N GLU A 27 0.22 19.74 -47.83
CA GLU A 27 1.32 19.38 -46.92
C GLU A 27 0.91 18.16 -46.08
N ALA A 28 1.71 17.10 -46.15
CA ALA A 28 1.51 15.93 -45.31
C ALA A 28 1.65 16.33 -43.83
N PRO A 29 0.68 15.99 -42.95
CA PRO A 29 0.75 16.36 -41.55
C PRO A 29 1.97 15.70 -40.90
N GLN A 30 2.80 16.51 -40.26
CA GLN A 30 3.96 15.97 -39.54
C GLN A 30 3.48 15.18 -38.32
N PHE A 31 3.92 13.92 -38.22
CA PHE A 31 3.70 13.13 -37.02
C PHE A 31 4.28 13.85 -35.79
N PRO A 32 3.55 13.92 -34.68
CA PRO A 32 4.05 14.53 -33.46
C PRO A 32 5.30 13.77 -33.00
N LYS A 33 6.44 14.47 -32.94
CA LYS A 33 7.69 13.89 -32.44
C LYS A 33 7.51 13.57 -30.96
N ILE A 34 7.45 12.28 -30.64
CA ILE A 34 7.41 11.78 -29.26
C ILE A 34 8.71 12.20 -28.59
N ARG A 35 8.64 13.11 -27.59
CA ARG A 35 9.81 13.49 -26.81
C ARG A 35 10.24 12.28 -25.98
N LYS A 36 11.38 11.67 -26.33
CA LYS A 36 12.04 10.70 -25.46
C LYS A 36 12.53 11.43 -24.21
N SER A 37 11.76 11.35 -23.12
CA SER A 37 12.18 11.85 -21.82
C SER A 37 13.35 11.00 -21.33
N ASN A 38 14.51 11.63 -21.12
CA ASN A 38 15.65 10.96 -20.52
C ASN A 38 15.48 10.90 -19.00
N SER A 39 14.57 10.03 -18.54
CA SER A 39 14.21 9.86 -17.14
C SER A 39 15.25 9.07 -16.32
N TRP A 40 16.47 8.89 -16.84
CA TRP A 40 17.56 8.19 -16.16
C TRP A 40 17.91 8.77 -14.79
N ARG A 41 17.66 10.07 -14.57
CA ARG A 41 17.83 10.71 -13.26
C ARG A 41 16.81 10.28 -12.21
N LEU A 42 15.68 9.70 -12.62
CA LEU A 42 14.63 9.23 -11.71
C LEU A 42 14.82 7.77 -11.26
N ILE A 43 15.70 7.02 -11.93
CA ILE A 43 16.07 5.64 -11.56
C ILE A 43 16.55 5.57 -10.10
N PRO A 44 17.51 6.39 -9.63
CA PRO A 44 17.95 6.33 -8.23
C PRO A 44 16.84 6.69 -7.24
N LEU A 45 15.90 7.56 -7.63
CA LEU A 45 14.75 7.90 -6.79
C LEU A 45 13.80 6.71 -6.62
N GLY A 46 13.55 5.95 -7.69
CA GLY A 46 12.78 4.70 -7.63
C GLY A 46 13.45 3.65 -6.75
N ILE A 47 14.78 3.48 -6.88
CA ILE A 47 15.54 2.53 -6.06
C ILE A 47 15.45 2.89 -4.57
N ALA A 48 15.65 4.16 -4.22
CA ALA A 48 15.54 4.62 -2.83
C ALA A 48 14.16 4.34 -2.24
N ALA A 49 13.09 4.61 -2.98
CA ALA A 49 11.72 4.33 -2.55
C ALA A 49 11.49 2.83 -2.31
N THR A 50 11.99 1.97 -3.21
CA THR A 50 11.86 0.50 -3.03
C THR A 50 12.65 0.00 -1.83
N LEU A 51 13.85 0.51 -1.58
CA LEU A 51 14.64 0.14 -0.40
C LEU A 51 13.98 0.62 0.91
N ALA A 52 13.39 1.81 0.91
CA ALA A 52 12.67 2.34 2.06
C ALA A 52 11.44 1.49 2.40
N LEU A 53 10.65 1.09 1.39
CA LEU A 53 9.51 0.19 1.59
C LEU A 53 9.95 -1.19 2.09
N PHE A 54 11.05 -1.72 1.56
CA PHE A 54 11.60 -2.99 2.01
C PHE A 54 12.07 -2.90 3.48
N ALA A 55 12.80 -1.85 3.85
CA ALA A 55 13.24 -1.63 5.22
C ALA A 55 12.08 -1.42 6.20
N TRP A 56 11.00 -0.77 5.76
CA TRP A 56 9.77 -0.65 6.54
C TRP A 56 9.12 -2.02 6.75
N PHE A 57 8.94 -2.79 5.67
CA PHE A 57 8.28 -4.10 5.74
C PHE A 57 9.00 -5.07 6.69
N PHE A 58 10.33 -5.00 6.75
CA PHE A 58 11.15 -5.82 7.64
C PHE A 58 11.42 -5.19 9.01
N SER A 59 11.06 -3.92 9.24
CA SER A 59 11.03 -3.37 10.59
C SER A 59 9.84 -3.98 11.31
N GLY A 60 10.07 -5.15 11.92
CA GLY A 60 9.08 -5.81 12.77
C GLY A 60 8.59 -4.86 13.86
N ASP A 61 7.35 -5.09 14.29
CA ASP A 61 6.81 -4.42 15.47
C ASP A 61 7.79 -4.60 16.62
N LYS A 62 8.07 -3.47 17.31
CA LYS A 62 8.93 -3.43 18.47
C LYS A 62 8.49 -4.57 19.38
N ALA A 63 9.42 -5.47 19.73
CA ALA A 63 9.11 -6.62 20.58
C ALA A 63 8.22 -6.14 21.72
N ILE A 64 7.00 -6.70 21.80
CA ILE A 64 6.08 -6.44 22.90
C ILE A 64 6.91 -6.75 24.14
N ARG A 65 7.23 -5.73 24.93
CA ARG A 65 7.93 -5.93 26.20
C ARG A 65 7.05 -6.87 27.00
N THR A 66 7.47 -8.11 27.13
CA THR A 66 6.88 -9.04 28.10
C THR A 66 7.07 -8.36 29.45
N LEU A 67 5.97 -7.89 30.04
CA LEU A 67 6.01 -7.39 31.40
C LEU A 67 6.47 -8.56 32.27
N ASP A 68 7.44 -8.34 33.15
CA ASP A 68 7.96 -9.39 34.05
C ASP A 68 6.81 -9.96 34.91
N HIS A 69 5.81 -9.12 35.19
CA HIS A 69 4.57 -9.47 35.87
C HIS A 69 3.38 -8.75 35.22
N ASP A 70 2.37 -9.50 34.78
CA ASP A 70 1.15 -8.96 34.17
C ASP A 70 0.08 -8.59 35.22
N VAL A 71 0.20 -9.07 36.46
CA VAL A 71 -0.79 -8.86 37.53
C VAL A 71 -0.11 -8.47 38.85
N ILE A 72 -0.63 -7.42 39.49
CA ILE A 72 -0.24 -6.99 40.84
C ILE A 72 -1.41 -7.25 41.78
N ILE A 73 -1.22 -8.13 42.76
CA ILE A 73 -2.22 -8.45 43.78
C ILE A 73 -1.86 -7.67 45.05
N ILE A 74 -2.80 -6.83 45.50
CA ILE A 74 -2.67 -6.07 46.76
C ILE A 74 -3.67 -6.68 47.75
N THR A 75 -3.15 -7.39 48.76
CA THR A 75 -3.96 -7.97 49.83
C THR A 75 -3.74 -7.22 51.15
N LEU A 76 -4.78 -7.15 51.96
CA LEU A 76 -4.74 -6.58 53.31
C LEU A 76 -4.77 -7.74 54.31
N GLU A 77 -3.66 -8.01 54.97
CA GLU A 77 -3.55 -9.07 55.99
C GLU A 77 -3.46 -8.46 57.40
N ALA A 78 -4.09 -9.09 58.37
CA ALA A 78 -3.97 -8.70 59.78
C ALA A 78 -2.69 -9.32 60.36
N GLY A 79 -1.74 -8.46 60.74
CA GLY A 79 -0.48 -8.87 61.37
C GLY A 79 -0.67 -9.40 62.79
N GLN A 80 0.43 -9.90 63.37
CA GLN A 80 0.46 -10.59 64.68
C GLN A 80 -0.08 -9.76 65.87
N ASN A 81 -0.18 -8.44 65.71
CA ASN A 81 -0.68 -7.48 66.71
C ASN A 81 -2.00 -6.77 66.29
N ASN A 82 -2.80 -7.36 65.39
CA ASN A 82 -4.00 -6.72 64.79
C ASN A 82 -3.70 -5.44 63.99
N GLU A 83 -2.47 -5.23 63.57
CA GLU A 83 -2.11 -4.14 62.67
C GLU A 83 -2.36 -4.56 61.22
N LEU A 84 -3.07 -3.73 60.47
CA LEU A 84 -3.35 -3.96 59.06
C LEU A 84 -2.08 -3.74 58.23
N GLN A 85 -1.62 -4.76 57.54
CA GLN A 85 -0.43 -4.71 56.69
C GLN A 85 -0.80 -4.97 55.23
N PHE A 86 -0.21 -4.20 54.32
CA PHE A 86 -0.36 -4.40 52.88
C PHE A 86 0.67 -5.41 52.39
N LYS A 87 0.22 -6.48 51.76
CA LYS A 87 1.07 -7.47 51.10
C LYS A 87 0.90 -7.34 49.59
N ILE A 88 2.02 -7.09 48.91
CA ILE A 88 2.06 -6.85 47.47
C ILE A 88 2.75 -8.06 46.84
N GLU A 89 2.00 -8.83 46.06
CA GLU A 89 2.50 -9.98 45.32
C GLU A 89 2.38 -9.68 43.81
N ALA A 90 3.48 -9.82 43.09
CA ALA A 90 3.52 -9.69 41.64
C ALA A 90 3.58 -11.10 41.04
N THR A 91 2.57 -11.47 40.26
CA THR A 91 2.45 -12.81 39.67
C THR A 91 2.00 -12.73 38.22
N THR A 92 2.27 -13.80 37.47
CA THR A 92 1.96 -13.91 36.04
C THR A 92 0.71 -14.76 35.80
N GLU A 93 0.21 -15.45 36.83
CA GLU A 93 -0.95 -16.36 36.74
C GLU A 93 -1.98 -15.98 37.80
N LEU A 94 -3.23 -15.77 37.37
CA LEU A 94 -4.38 -15.54 38.24
C LEU A 94 -5.36 -16.70 38.04
N GLU A 95 -5.35 -17.67 38.97
CA GLU A 95 -6.09 -18.93 38.84
C GLU A 95 -7.64 -18.74 38.93
N SER A 96 -8.10 -17.69 39.63
CA SER A 96 -9.51 -17.29 39.74
C SER A 96 -9.62 -15.90 40.37
N TRP A 97 -10.46 -15.01 39.84
CA TRP A 97 -10.83 -13.74 40.50
C TRP A 97 -12.15 -13.92 41.23
N ASP A 98 -12.10 -14.21 42.52
CA ASP A 98 -13.27 -14.11 43.39
C ASP A 98 -13.50 -12.66 43.80
N SER A 99 -14.73 -12.17 43.64
CA SER A 99 -15.05 -10.78 43.98
C SER A 99 -14.88 -10.55 45.49
N PRO A 100 -14.22 -9.46 45.92
CA PRO A 100 -14.07 -9.14 47.35
C PRO A 100 -15.41 -8.89 48.05
N THR A 101 -16.48 -8.70 47.28
CA THR A 101 -17.86 -8.56 47.73
C THR A 101 -18.56 -9.88 48.08
N SER A 102 -18.03 -11.05 47.70
CA SER A 102 -18.67 -12.34 48.01
C SER A 102 -18.81 -12.56 49.52
N SER A 103 -17.83 -12.13 50.31
CA SER A 103 -17.87 -12.27 51.78
C SER A 103 -18.86 -11.30 52.47
N LEU A 104 -19.28 -10.22 51.80
CA LEU A 104 -20.23 -9.25 52.36
C LEU A 104 -21.70 -9.66 52.13
N LEU A 105 -21.96 -10.65 51.28
CA LEU A 105 -23.31 -11.09 50.91
C LEU A 105 -23.77 -12.33 51.68
N THR A 106 -22.88 -13.00 52.42
CA THR A 106 -23.15 -14.23 53.17
C THR A 106 -23.48 -14.04 54.65
N ASP A 107 -23.39 -12.82 55.17
CA ASP A 107 -23.61 -12.50 56.61
C ASP A 107 -25.05 -12.00 56.92
N PHE A 108 -26.06 -12.47 56.18
CA PHE A 108 -27.49 -12.19 56.47
C PHE A 108 -28.24 -13.44 56.93
#